data_AF-A0A2U3ERS5-F1
#
_entry.id   AF-A0A2U3ERS5-F1
#
_cell.length_a   1.000
_cell.length_b   1.000
_cell.length_c   1.000
_cell.angle_alpha   90.00
_cell.angle_beta   90.00
_cell.angle_gamma   90.00
#
_symmetry.space_group_name_H-M   'P 1'
#
loop_
_entity.id
_entity.type
_entity.pdbx_description
1 polymer ?
#
loop_
_entity_poly.entity_id
_entity_poly.type
_entity_poly.pdbx_seq_one_letter_code
_entity_poly.pdbx_strand_id
1 'polypeptide(L)' 'MNAGRRGIIFLAGVLISAAVAAGEASHRPGVFWPHAGVVCDPSAGFCAGTGGMSPWLTGRYLGQAARDALEERSVRGGRV' A
#
# COMPACT_ATOMS: atom_id res chain seq x y z
N MET A 1 32.43 36.94 -30.60
CA MET A 1 33.36 36.27 -29.67
C MET A 1 32.51 35.72 -28.53
N ASN A 2 32.29 34.41 -28.47
CA ASN A 2 31.43 33.77 -27.47
C ASN A 2 32.32 32.87 -26.59
N ALA A 3 32.45 33.18 -25.29
CA ALA A 3 32.81 32.21 -24.24
C ALA A 3 32.80 32.91 -22.87
N GLY A 4 31.81 32.57 -22.04
CA GLY A 4 31.72 33.05 -20.65
C GLY A 4 30.98 32.06 -19.75
N ARG A 5 31.22 30.77 -19.95
CA ARG A 5 30.67 29.68 -19.12
C ARG A 5 31.56 29.51 -17.89
N ARG A 6 31.33 30.29 -16.82
CA ARG A 6 32.03 30.12 -15.53
C ARG A 6 31.14 30.55 -14.38
N GLY A 7 30.94 29.68 -13.41
CA GLY A 7 30.42 30.08 -12.10
C GLY A 7 29.42 29.11 -11.48
N ILE A 8 29.80 27.84 -11.37
CA ILE A 8 29.25 26.93 -10.36
C ILE A 8 29.82 27.39 -9.01
N ILE A 9 29.24 28.41 -8.36
CA ILE A 9 29.49 28.75 -6.94
C ILE A 9 28.17 29.36 -6.43
N PHE A 10 27.17 28.56 -6.04
CA PHE A 10 27.03 28.08 -4.66
C PHE A 10 27.43 29.15 -3.65
N LEU A 11 26.53 30.05 -3.24
CA LEU A 11 26.61 30.72 -1.93
C LEU A 11 25.31 31.51 -1.64
N ALA A 12 24.59 31.01 -0.64
CA ALA A 12 23.77 31.78 0.30
C ALA A 12 22.51 32.49 -0.25
N GLY A 13 21.48 31.72 -0.59
CA GLY A 13 20.10 32.19 -0.69
C GLY A 13 19.17 31.28 0.08
N VAL A 14 19.32 31.27 1.41
CA VAL A 14 18.51 30.48 2.36
C VAL A 14 17.03 30.86 2.21
N LEU A 15 16.23 29.98 1.64
CA LEU A 15 14.78 29.92 1.87
C LEU A 15 14.46 28.46 2.21
N ILE A 16 14.71 28.10 3.48
CA ILE A 16 14.32 26.81 4.03
C ILE A 16 12.80 26.89 4.25
N SER A 17 12.04 26.49 3.23
CA SER A 17 10.61 26.23 3.38
C SER A 17 10.45 25.03 4.31
N ALA A 18 10.20 25.29 5.60
CA ALA A 18 9.76 24.26 6.55
C ALA A 18 8.32 23.86 6.21
N ALA A 19 8.14 22.96 5.25
CA ALA A 19 6.87 22.28 5.05
C ALA A 19 6.69 21.28 6.18
N VAL A 20 5.78 21.61 7.10
CA VAL A 20 5.37 20.79 8.23
C VAL A 20 4.89 19.45 7.69
N ALA A 21 5.59 18.35 8.00
CA ALA A 21 5.10 17.01 7.75
C ALA A 21 3.92 16.76 8.70
N ALA A 22 2.71 17.11 8.28
CA ALA A 22 1.50 16.59 8.89
C ALA A 22 1.55 15.07 8.70
N GLY A 23 1.87 14.36 9.77
CA GLY A 23 1.78 12.91 9.78
C GLY A 23 0.33 12.54 9.54
N GLU A 24 0.00 12.15 8.31
CA GLU A 24 -1.28 11.53 8.02
C GLU A 24 -1.29 10.23 8.81
N ALA A 25 -2.06 10.21 9.91
CA ALA A 25 -2.40 8.98 10.58
C ALA A 25 -3.14 8.12 9.55
N SER A 26 -2.37 7.27 8.87
CA SER A 26 -2.91 6.32 7.90
C SER A 26 -3.91 5.45 8.64
N HIS A 27 -5.20 5.76 8.48
CA HIS A 27 -6.28 4.95 9.01
C HIS A 27 -6.26 3.64 8.21
N ARG A 28 -5.40 2.71 8.65
CA ARG A 28 -5.39 1.37 8.10
C ARG A 28 -6.71 0.74 8.51
N PRO A 29 -7.55 0.32 7.55
CA PRO A 29 -8.78 -0.34 7.90
C PRO A 29 -8.43 -1.61 8.68
N GLY A 30 -8.99 -1.71 9.88
CA GLY A 30 -8.80 -2.84 10.78
C GLY A 30 -9.51 -4.10 10.27
N VAL A 31 -9.29 -5.20 10.99
CA VAL A 31 -10.02 -6.45 10.74
C VAL A 31 -11.52 -6.23 10.90
N PHE A 32 -12.33 -6.75 9.98
CA PHE A 32 -13.79 -6.61 10.02
C PHE A 32 -14.51 -7.89 9.59
N TRP A 33 -15.80 -7.98 9.94
CA TRP A 33 -16.65 -9.16 9.73
C TRP A 33 -17.90 -8.78 8.93
N PRO A 34 -17.90 -8.91 7.59
CA PRO A 34 -19.03 -8.46 6.76
C PRO A 34 -20.31 -9.26 6.98
N HIS A 35 -20.21 -10.52 7.41
CA HIS A 35 -21.31 -11.34 7.89
C HIS A 35 -20.76 -12.52 8.71
N ALA A 36 -21.67 -13.29 9.33
CA ALA A 36 -21.30 -14.48 10.09
C ALA A 36 -20.42 -15.43 9.27
N GLY A 37 -19.31 -15.86 9.88
CA GLY A 37 -18.37 -16.82 9.28
C GLY A 37 -17.38 -16.23 8.28
N VAL A 38 -17.35 -14.90 8.06
CA VAL A 38 -16.34 -14.24 7.21
C VAL A 38 -15.58 -13.19 8.00
N VAL A 39 -14.25 -13.23 7.88
CA VAL A 39 -13.33 -12.24 8.45
C VAL A 39 -12.45 -11.69 7.34
N CYS A 40 -12.26 -10.38 7.32
CA CYS A 40 -11.38 -9.69 6.38
C CYS A 40 -10.31 -8.93 7.15
N ASP A 41 -9.05 -9.09 6.75
CA ASP A 41 -7.93 -8.29 7.20
C ASP A 41 -7.39 -7.47 6.01
N PRO A 42 -7.79 -6.20 5.89
CA PRO A 42 -7.32 -5.32 4.82
C PRO A 42 -5.82 -5.02 4.88
N SER A 43 -5.24 -5.08 6.08
CA SER A 43 -3.81 -4.83 6.29
C SER A 43 -2.97 -6.02 5.81
N ALA A 44 -3.48 -7.24 5.99
CA ALA A 44 -2.88 -8.46 5.44
C ALA A 44 -3.30 -8.73 3.98
N GLY A 45 -4.36 -8.08 3.50
CA GLY A 45 -4.84 -8.15 2.12
C GLY A 45 -5.61 -9.43 1.78
N PHE A 46 -6.35 -10.00 2.74
CA PHE A 46 -7.16 -11.19 2.47
C PHE A 46 -8.48 -11.20 3.26
N CYS A 47 -9.43 -11.97 2.76
CA CYS A 47 -10.59 -12.43 3.52
C CYS A 47 -10.58 -13.95 3.64
N ALA A 48 -11.08 -14.45 4.76
CA ALA A 48 -11.24 -15.86 5.05
C ALA A 48 -12.69 -16.19 5.42
N GLY A 49 -13.13 -17.37 5.01
CA GLY A 49 -14.40 -17.97 5.42
C GLY A 49 -14.16 -19.26 6.21
N THR A 50 -15.20 -20.10 6.30
CA THR A 50 -15.11 -21.42 6.97
C THR A 50 -14.07 -22.36 6.35
N GLY A 51 -13.78 -22.20 5.04
CA GLY A 51 -12.75 -22.96 4.32
C GLY A 51 -11.35 -22.35 4.38
N GLY A 52 -11.12 -21.32 5.21
CA GLY A 52 -9.86 -20.57 5.24
C GLY A 52 -9.83 -19.39 4.26
N MET A 53 -8.63 -18.99 3.85
CA MET A 53 -8.43 -17.85 2.93
C MET A 53 -9.15 -18.08 1.61
N SER A 54 -9.90 -17.09 1.14
CA SER A 54 -10.73 -17.20 -0.06
C SER A 54 -10.43 -16.06 -1.03
N PRO A 55 -9.86 -16.34 -2.21
CA PRO A 55 -9.66 -15.34 -3.26
C PRO A 55 -10.97 -14.67 -3.69
N TRP A 56 -12.06 -15.45 -3.72
CA TRP A 56 -13.39 -14.93 -4.05
C TRP A 56 -13.88 -13.91 -3.02
N LEU A 57 -13.85 -14.23 -1.72
CA LEU A 57 -14.26 -13.28 -0.67
C LEU A 57 -13.32 -12.06 -0.64
N THR A 58 -12.03 -12.28 -0.85
CA THR A 58 -11.02 -11.21 -0.93
C THR A 58 -11.36 -10.24 -2.06
N GLY A 59 -11.65 -10.74 -3.26
CA GLY A 59 -12.06 -9.90 -4.39
C GLY A 59 -13.37 -9.16 -4.14
N ARG A 60 -14.33 -9.80 -3.46
CA ARG A 60 -15.63 -9.22 -3.14
C ARG A 60 -15.55 -8.06 -2.15
N TYR A 61 -14.73 -8.16 -1.11
CA TYR A 61 -14.71 -7.20 -0.01
C TYR A 61 -13.51 -6.24 -0.02
N LEU A 62 -12.38 -6.64 -0.62
CA LEU A 62 -11.15 -5.84 -0.68
C LEU A 62 -10.77 -5.43 -2.13
N GLY A 63 -11.47 -5.97 -3.14
CA GLY A 63 -11.26 -5.64 -4.55
C GLY A 63 -10.32 -6.59 -5.30
N GLN A 64 -10.30 -6.46 -6.62
CA GLN A 64 -9.56 -7.39 -7.50
C GLN A 64 -8.04 -7.38 -7.25
N ALA A 65 -7.44 -6.22 -7.01
CA ALA A 65 -6.01 -6.14 -6.73
C ALA A 65 -5.59 -6.97 -5.49
N ALA A 66 -6.43 -6.99 -4.45
CA ALA A 66 -6.17 -7.81 -3.27
C ALA A 66 -6.32 -9.31 -3.56
N ARG A 67 -7.29 -9.68 -4.41
CA ARG A 67 -7.46 -11.06 -4.88
C ARG A 67 -6.24 -11.53 -5.67
N ASP A 68 -5.81 -10.76 -6.67
CA ASP A 68 -4.69 -11.13 -7.53
C ASP A 68 -3.40 -11.30 -6.69
N ALA A 69 -3.15 -10.37 -5.77
CA ALA A 69 -2.02 -10.46 -4.84
C ALA A 69 -2.08 -11.68 -3.90
N LEU A 70 -3.28 -12.12 -3.51
CA LEU A 70 -3.46 -13.33 -2.70
C LEU A 70 -3.19 -14.60 -3.53
N GLU A 71 -3.67 -14.64 -4.77
CA GLU A 71 -3.46 -15.76 -5.71
C GLU A 71 -1.96 -15.91 -6.01
N GLU A 72 -1.27 -14.82 -6.35
CA GLU A 72 0.19 -14.80 -6.56
C GLU A 72 0.96 -15.27 -5.32
N ARG A 73 0.52 -14.87 -4.13
CA ARG A 73 1.14 -15.26 -2.86
C ARG A 73 0.93 -16.74 -2.54
N SER A 74 -0.23 -17.29 -2.92
CA SER A 74 -0.55 -18.70 -2.74
C SER A 74 0.30 -19.58 -3.64
N VAL A 75 0.50 -19.16 -4.90
CA VAL A 75 1.43 -19.82 -5.84
C VAL A 75 2.85 -19.82 -5.29
N ARG A 76 3.34 -18.67 -4.80
CA ARG A 76 4.68 -18.56 -4.20
C ARG A 76 4.84 -19.38 -2.91
N GLY A 77 3.73 -19.57 -2.19
CA GLY A 77 3.68 -20.29 -0.92
C GLY A 77 3.65 -21.82 -1.05
N GLY A 78 3.53 -22.38 -2.26
CA GLY A 78 3.66 -23.82 -2.51
C GLY A 78 2.64 -24.71 -1.79
N ARG A 79 1.44 -24.20 -1.47
CA ARG A 79 0.31 -25.03 -1.06
C ARG A 79 -0.62 -25.24 -2.25
N VAL A 80 -0.46 -26.39 -2.91
CA VAL A 80 -1.41 -26.95 -3.89
C VAL A 80 -2.54 -27.68 -3.17
#